data_AF-A0A7J6QEA8-F1
#
_entry.id   AF-A0A7J6QEA8-F1
#
_cell.length_a   1.000
_cell.length_b   1.000
_cell.length_c   1.000
_cell.angle_alpha   90.00
_cell.angle_beta   90.00
_cell.angle_gamma   90.00
#
_symmetry.space_group_name_H-M   'P 1'
#
loop_
_entity.id
_entity.type
_entity.pdbx_description
1 polymer ?
#
loop_
_entity_poly.entity_id
_entity_poly.type
_entity_poly.pdbx_seq_one_letter_code
_entity_poly.pdbx_strand_id
1 'polypeptide(L)'
;MSDIPAPDFNDPKQVAAYNTRVMAAMEAEEEEFWANYNPRTDLPTWTDEEMEAHPLYMTHTPTEEEMKTNPNLLALESLIEETPPQERCENFKERGNEQMKAGLLDGAINAYTNALSVHCGDSKLDATVHSNRAQAYLKQKKYIQCISDAQQALSLDPTQVKAAYRGAVACRELKLFARSAKFARYGLKVDPDSEDLSKVMGQAIDELKKSRERREKE
;
A
#
# COMPACT_ATOMS: atom_id res chain seq x y z
N MET A 1 -12.66 -35.88 27.41
CA MET A 1 -12.67 -34.66 28.25
C MET A 1 -13.88 -34.47 29.18
N SER A 2 -14.98 -35.22 29.05
CA SER A 2 -16.28 -34.90 29.71
C SER A 2 -16.38 -35.15 31.22
N ASP A 3 -15.37 -35.73 31.88
CA ASP A 3 -15.51 -36.22 33.27
C ASP A 3 -14.50 -35.64 34.28
N ILE A 4 -13.79 -34.54 33.95
CA ILE A 4 -12.89 -33.89 34.94
C ILE A 4 -13.70 -32.90 35.78
N PRO A 5 -13.91 -33.15 37.09
CA PRO A 5 -14.69 -32.25 37.94
C PRO A 5 -13.99 -30.90 38.12
N ALA A 6 -14.77 -29.82 38.11
CA ALA A 6 -14.27 -28.46 38.29
C ALA A 6 -13.65 -28.28 39.70
N PRO A 7 -12.53 -27.53 39.83
CA PRO A 7 -11.91 -27.26 41.13
C PRO A 7 -12.62 -26.11 41.85
N ASP A 8 -12.31 -25.93 43.14
CA ASP A 8 -12.54 -24.63 43.78
C ASP A 8 -11.52 -23.61 43.26
N PHE A 9 -12.01 -22.60 42.52
CA PHE A 9 -11.17 -21.56 41.91
C PHE A 9 -10.53 -20.61 42.92
N ASN A 10 -10.97 -20.63 44.20
CA ASN A 10 -10.36 -19.83 45.26
C ASN A 10 -9.17 -20.53 45.95
N ASP A 11 -8.92 -21.81 45.65
CA ASP A 11 -7.79 -22.57 46.20
C ASP A 11 -6.73 -22.84 45.11
N PRO A 12 -5.58 -22.13 45.14
CA PRO A 12 -4.51 -22.28 44.15
C PRO A 12 -3.98 -23.70 43.99
N LYS A 13 -4.02 -24.51 45.07
CA LYS A 13 -3.54 -25.91 45.01
C LYS A 13 -4.51 -26.80 44.26
N GLN A 14 -5.81 -26.57 44.41
CA GLN A 14 -6.83 -27.30 43.65
C GLN A 14 -6.82 -26.92 42.18
N VAL A 15 -6.64 -25.63 41.86
CA VAL A 15 -6.49 -25.16 40.47
C VAL A 15 -5.26 -25.79 39.81
N ALA A 16 -4.11 -25.83 40.49
CA ALA A 16 -2.91 -26.47 39.95
C ALA A 16 -3.09 -27.98 39.70
N ALA A 17 -3.73 -28.68 40.63
CA ALA A 17 -4.05 -30.10 40.48
C ALA A 17 -5.05 -30.35 39.34
N TYR A 18 -6.05 -29.50 39.18
CA TYR A 18 -7.00 -29.55 38.07
C TYR A 18 -6.31 -29.32 36.72
N ASN A 19 -5.52 -28.26 36.59
CA ASN A 19 -4.77 -27.96 35.36
C ASN A 19 -3.86 -29.13 34.97
N THR A 20 -3.17 -29.73 35.95
CA THR A 20 -2.31 -30.91 35.70
C THR A 20 -3.12 -32.09 35.16
N ARG A 21 -4.33 -32.34 35.69
CA ARG A 21 -5.22 -33.40 35.21
C ARG A 21 -5.77 -33.11 33.83
N VAL A 22 -6.15 -31.87 33.55
CA VAL A 22 -6.61 -31.43 32.22
C VAL A 22 -5.49 -31.62 31.20
N MET A 23 -4.27 -31.15 31.51
CA MET A 23 -3.11 -31.34 30.63
C MET A 23 -2.81 -32.82 30.40
N ALA A 24 -2.77 -33.65 31.45
CA ALA A 24 -2.54 -35.08 31.30
C ALA A 24 -3.65 -35.79 30.49
N ALA A 25 -4.90 -35.34 30.61
CA ALA A 25 -6.00 -35.86 29.78
C ALA A 25 -5.88 -35.42 28.32
N MET A 26 -5.47 -34.17 28.06
CA MET A 26 -5.17 -33.68 26.71
C MET A 26 -4.03 -34.47 26.08
N GLU A 27 -2.94 -34.69 26.81
CA GLU A 27 -1.78 -35.46 26.36
C GLU A 27 -2.16 -36.90 26.04
N ALA A 28 -2.99 -37.55 26.87
CA ALA A 28 -3.47 -38.90 26.62
C ALA A 28 -4.39 -38.99 25.39
N GLU A 29 -5.29 -38.02 25.21
CA GLU A 29 -6.14 -37.92 24.02
C GLU A 29 -5.30 -37.65 22.76
N GLU A 30 -4.26 -36.82 22.87
CA GLU A 30 -3.32 -36.55 21.79
C GLU A 30 -2.48 -37.79 21.43
N GLU A 31 -1.96 -38.53 22.42
CA GLU A 31 -1.26 -39.78 22.19
C GLU A 31 -2.16 -40.82 21.50
N GLU A 32 -3.41 -40.95 21.93
CA GLU A 32 -4.39 -41.83 21.31
C GLU A 32 -4.72 -41.39 19.87
N PHE A 33 -4.88 -40.07 19.64
CA PHE A 33 -5.10 -39.50 18.32
C PHE A 33 -3.92 -39.83 17.39
N TRP A 34 -2.68 -39.53 17.78
CA TRP A 34 -1.50 -39.77 16.95
C TRP A 34 -1.18 -41.26 16.77
N ALA A 35 -1.50 -42.10 17.76
CA ALA A 35 -1.37 -43.55 17.63
C ALA A 35 -2.31 -44.12 16.55
N ASN A 36 -3.46 -43.48 16.36
CA ASN A 36 -4.49 -43.93 15.42
C ASN A 36 -4.52 -43.12 14.12
N TYR A 37 -3.79 -42.01 14.05
CA TYR A 37 -3.72 -41.12 12.89
C TYR A 37 -2.96 -41.76 11.73
N ASN A 38 -3.64 -41.93 10.60
CA ASN A 38 -3.03 -42.36 9.36
C ASN A 38 -2.87 -41.17 8.38
N PRO A 39 -1.65 -40.65 8.17
CA PRO A 39 -1.41 -39.48 7.34
C PRO A 39 -1.72 -39.68 5.85
N ARG A 40 -2.07 -40.90 5.41
CA ARG A 40 -2.49 -41.16 4.03
C ARG A 40 -4.01 -41.11 3.84
N THR A 41 -4.79 -41.30 4.89
CA THR A 41 -6.25 -41.40 4.82
C THR A 41 -6.96 -40.34 5.64
N ASP A 42 -6.30 -39.84 6.68
CA ASP A 42 -6.88 -38.95 7.69
C ASP A 42 -6.33 -37.53 7.52
N LEU A 43 -5.82 -37.21 6.32
CA LEU A 43 -5.55 -35.81 5.98
C LEU A 43 -6.85 -35.03 6.12
N PRO A 44 -6.83 -33.82 6.69
CA PRO A 44 -7.98 -32.93 6.65
C PRO A 44 -8.37 -32.78 5.18
N THR A 45 -9.47 -33.40 4.78
CA THR A 45 -10.06 -33.13 3.47
C THR A 45 -10.75 -31.80 3.63
N TRP A 46 -10.05 -30.74 3.26
CA TRP A 46 -10.65 -29.42 3.17
C TRP A 46 -11.89 -29.57 2.31
N THR A 47 -13.05 -29.22 2.85
CA THR A 47 -14.25 -29.19 2.02
C THR A 47 -14.05 -28.11 0.96
N ASP A 48 -14.73 -28.25 -0.18
CA ASP A 48 -14.68 -27.21 -1.22
C ASP A 48 -15.10 -25.85 -0.62
N GLU A 49 -16.05 -25.85 0.32
CA GLU A 49 -16.49 -24.68 1.09
C GLU A 49 -15.38 -24.07 1.97
N GLU A 50 -14.58 -24.89 2.66
CA GLU A 50 -13.46 -24.40 3.49
C GLU A 50 -12.32 -23.83 2.65
N MET A 51 -12.04 -24.43 1.49
CA MET A 51 -11.07 -23.87 0.54
C MET A 51 -11.58 -22.57 -0.07
N GLU A 52 -12.83 -22.52 -0.52
CA GLU A 52 -13.45 -21.29 -1.05
C GLU A 52 -13.48 -20.17 -0.01
N ALA A 53 -13.65 -20.50 1.27
CA ALA A 53 -13.56 -19.56 2.37
C ALA A 53 -12.12 -19.13 2.72
N HIS A 54 -11.08 -19.73 2.12
CA HIS A 54 -9.71 -19.34 2.39
C HIS A 54 -9.27 -18.21 1.42
N PRO A 55 -8.72 -17.07 1.90
CA PRO A 55 -8.42 -15.89 1.10
C PRO A 55 -7.50 -16.14 -0.10
N LEU A 56 -6.63 -17.16 -0.01
CA LEU A 56 -5.74 -17.57 -1.11
C LEU A 56 -6.49 -18.21 -2.29
N TYR A 57 -7.63 -18.85 -2.05
CA TYR A 57 -8.38 -19.64 -3.03
C TYR A 57 -9.75 -19.04 -3.38
N MET A 58 -10.14 -17.93 -2.74
CA MET A 58 -11.35 -17.17 -3.06
C MET A 58 -11.39 -16.77 -4.54
N THR A 59 -12.51 -17.07 -5.21
CA THR A 59 -12.73 -16.73 -6.62
C THR A 59 -13.32 -15.34 -6.83
N HIS A 60 -13.86 -14.73 -5.77
CA HIS A 60 -14.46 -13.40 -5.78
C HIS A 60 -13.84 -12.53 -4.69
N THR A 61 -14.01 -11.20 -4.83
CA THR A 61 -13.68 -10.27 -3.76
C THR A 61 -14.68 -10.43 -2.62
N PRO A 62 -14.22 -10.59 -1.36
CA PRO A 62 -15.12 -10.74 -0.22
C PRO A 62 -16.11 -9.58 -0.09
N THR A 63 -17.33 -9.92 0.27
CA THR A 63 -18.36 -8.96 0.69
C THR A 63 -18.07 -8.44 2.11
N GLU A 64 -18.65 -7.30 2.49
CA GLU A 64 -18.49 -6.75 3.85
C GLU A 64 -18.97 -7.70 4.96
N GLU A 65 -19.95 -8.55 4.66
CA GLU A 65 -20.45 -9.56 5.60
C GLU A 65 -19.47 -10.72 5.75
N GLU A 66 -18.90 -11.21 4.65
CA GLU A 66 -17.86 -12.24 4.66
C GLU A 66 -16.58 -11.74 5.37
N MET A 67 -16.20 -10.49 5.18
CA MET A 67 -15.05 -9.90 5.89
C MET A 67 -15.21 -9.94 7.41
N LYS A 68 -16.44 -9.81 7.92
CA LYS A 68 -16.72 -9.79 9.37
C LYS A 68 -16.96 -11.17 9.98
N THR A 69 -17.26 -12.17 9.16
CA THR A 69 -17.71 -13.49 9.62
C THR A 69 -16.67 -14.58 9.35
N ASN A 70 -15.90 -14.46 8.28
CA ASN A 70 -14.94 -15.47 7.89
C ASN A 70 -13.67 -15.39 8.78
N PRO A 71 -13.33 -16.48 9.49
CA PRO A 71 -12.20 -16.48 10.43
C PRO A 71 -10.85 -16.20 9.75
N ASN A 72 -10.67 -16.63 8.50
CA ASN A 72 -9.44 -16.39 7.76
C ASN A 72 -9.29 -14.92 7.32
N LEU A 73 -10.40 -14.26 6.98
CA LEU A 73 -10.39 -12.83 6.64
C LEU A 73 -10.17 -11.97 7.89
N LEU A 74 -10.81 -12.33 9.00
CA LEU A 74 -10.59 -11.67 10.30
C LEU A 74 -9.14 -11.82 10.78
N ALA A 75 -8.53 -13.00 10.58
CA ALA A 75 -7.12 -13.21 10.91
C ALA A 75 -6.18 -12.36 10.04
N LEU A 76 -6.51 -12.15 8.76
CA LEU A 76 -5.76 -11.21 7.92
C LEU A 76 -5.96 -9.76 8.33
N GLU A 77 -7.18 -9.38 8.72
CA GLU A 77 -7.49 -8.05 9.20
C GLU A 77 -6.75 -7.73 10.50
N SER A 78 -6.71 -8.67 11.47
CA SER A 78 -5.96 -8.47 12.71
C SER A 78 -4.46 -8.29 12.45
N LEU A 79 -3.87 -9.03 11.51
CA LEU A 79 -2.48 -8.84 11.10
C LEU A 79 -2.23 -7.44 10.49
N ILE A 80 -3.20 -6.91 9.75
CA ILE A 80 -3.14 -5.55 9.19
C ILE A 80 -3.31 -4.49 10.28
N GLU A 81 -4.09 -4.75 11.33
CA GLU A 81 -4.24 -3.84 12.47
C GLU A 81 -3.01 -3.82 13.38
N GLU A 82 -2.37 -4.97 13.59
CA GLU A 82 -1.14 -5.09 14.37
C GLU A 82 0.06 -4.42 13.67
N THR A 83 0.03 -4.31 12.34
CA THR A 83 1.12 -3.66 11.60
C THR A 83 1.07 -2.14 11.76
N PRO A 84 2.17 -1.48 12.18
CA PRO A 84 2.23 -0.04 12.33
C PRO A 84 1.81 0.70 11.04
N PRO A 85 1.08 1.83 11.13
CA PRO A 85 0.65 2.60 9.95
C PRO A 85 1.79 3.02 9.03
N GLN A 86 2.97 3.29 9.59
CA GLN A 86 4.18 3.62 8.83
C GLN A 86 4.62 2.45 7.95
N GLU A 87 4.73 1.26 8.52
CA GLU A 87 5.14 0.05 7.81
C GLU A 87 4.13 -0.34 6.72
N ARG A 88 2.83 -0.19 7.01
CA ARG A 88 1.76 -0.39 6.03
C ARG A 88 1.89 0.56 4.84
N CYS A 89 2.14 1.84 5.09
CA CYS A 89 2.34 2.82 4.02
C CYS A 89 3.58 2.49 3.17
N GLU A 90 4.68 2.06 3.81
CA GLU A 90 5.88 1.62 3.12
C GLU A 90 5.64 0.38 2.25
N ASN A 91 4.91 -0.60 2.76
CA ASN A 91 4.54 -1.81 2.01
C ASN A 91 3.72 -1.45 0.75
N PHE A 92 2.71 -0.59 0.88
CA PHE A 92 1.93 -0.13 -0.27
C PHE A 92 2.76 0.67 -1.28
N LYS A 93 3.68 1.52 -0.80
CA LYS A 93 4.65 2.24 -1.65
C LYS A 93 5.53 1.26 -2.42
N GLU A 94 6.06 0.24 -1.77
CA GLU A 94 6.90 -0.77 -2.40
C GLU A 94 6.15 -1.58 -3.45
N ARG A 95 4.94 -2.04 -3.12
CA ARG A 95 4.04 -2.70 -4.08
C ARG A 95 3.74 -1.83 -5.30
N GLY A 96 3.51 -0.53 -5.09
CA GLY A 96 3.34 0.43 -6.19
C GLY A 96 4.61 0.54 -7.05
N ASN A 97 5.79 0.55 -6.44
CA ASN A 97 7.07 0.59 -7.15
C ASN A 97 7.31 -0.68 -7.99
N GLU A 98 6.96 -1.85 -7.48
CA GLU A 98 7.03 -3.11 -8.21
C GLU A 98 6.11 -3.11 -9.43
N GLN A 99 4.87 -2.67 -9.24
CA GLN A 99 3.91 -2.55 -10.35
C GLN A 99 4.35 -1.50 -11.39
N MET A 100 4.99 -0.41 -10.96
CA MET A 100 5.62 0.56 -11.87
C MET A 100 6.76 -0.05 -12.69
N LYS A 101 7.54 -0.96 -12.11
CA LYS A 101 8.60 -1.72 -12.82
C LYS A 101 7.98 -2.73 -13.79
N ALA A 102 6.89 -3.39 -13.39
CA ALA A 102 6.14 -4.33 -14.23
C ALA A 102 5.33 -3.64 -15.35
N GLY A 103 5.22 -2.31 -15.34
CA GLY A 103 4.46 -1.55 -16.33
C GLY A 103 2.93 -1.52 -16.07
N LEU A 104 2.48 -2.06 -14.95
CA LEU A 104 1.08 -2.08 -14.54
C LEU A 104 0.70 -0.75 -13.87
N LEU A 105 0.44 0.27 -14.71
CA LEU A 105 0.26 1.65 -14.24
C LEU A 105 -0.99 1.85 -13.36
N ASP A 106 -2.13 1.24 -13.70
CA ASP A 106 -3.36 1.39 -12.91
C ASP A 106 -3.24 0.71 -11.53
N GLY A 107 -2.63 -0.48 -11.49
CA GLY A 107 -2.28 -1.14 -10.23
C GLY A 107 -1.43 -0.24 -9.35
N ALA A 108 -0.36 0.35 -9.92
CA ALA A 108 0.54 1.21 -9.17
C ALA A 108 -0.17 2.43 -8.58
N ILE A 109 -1.06 3.07 -9.36
CA ILE A 109 -1.87 4.20 -8.88
C ILE A 109 -2.74 3.79 -7.70
N ASN A 110 -3.38 2.62 -7.76
CA ASN A 110 -4.20 2.10 -6.68
C ASN A 110 -3.36 1.82 -5.43
N ALA A 111 -2.19 1.18 -5.58
CA ALA A 111 -1.27 0.92 -4.47
C ALA A 111 -0.79 2.22 -3.79
N TYR A 112 -0.38 3.23 -4.56
CA TYR A 112 -0.01 4.54 -4.00
C TYR A 112 -1.19 5.29 -3.36
N THR A 113 -2.40 5.09 -3.88
CA THR A 113 -3.61 5.70 -3.29
C THR A 113 -3.94 5.05 -1.94
N ASN A 114 -3.80 3.73 -1.83
CA ASN A 114 -3.94 3.01 -0.58
C ASN A 114 -2.86 3.42 0.44
N ALA A 115 -1.62 3.65 0.00
CA ALA A 115 -0.58 4.19 0.87
C ALA A 115 -0.99 5.54 1.48
N LEU A 116 -1.52 6.46 0.66
CA LEU A 116 -1.95 7.78 1.11
C LEU A 116 -3.20 7.74 2.01
N SER A 117 -4.08 6.73 1.85
CA SER A 117 -5.27 6.58 2.71
C SER A 117 -4.95 6.05 4.10
N VAL A 118 -3.81 5.39 4.29
CA VAL A 118 -3.37 4.89 5.62
C VAL A 118 -2.99 6.05 6.55
N HIS A 119 -2.64 7.23 6.01
CA HIS A 119 -2.25 8.41 6.78
C HIS A 119 -1.15 8.12 7.81
N CYS A 120 0.03 7.73 7.32
CA CYS A 120 1.17 7.34 8.16
C CYS A 120 1.75 8.46 9.05
N GLY A 121 1.38 9.72 8.82
CA GLY A 121 1.84 10.87 9.60
C GLY A 121 3.26 11.35 9.25
N ASP A 122 3.94 10.69 8.30
CA ASP A 122 5.23 11.12 7.77
C ASP A 122 5.05 11.91 6.46
N SER A 123 5.17 13.23 6.58
CA SER A 123 5.07 14.17 5.45
C SER A 123 6.08 13.87 4.33
N LYS A 124 7.28 13.34 4.64
CA LYS A 124 8.29 13.02 3.61
C LYS A 124 7.94 11.75 2.86
N LEU A 125 7.40 10.75 3.57
CA LEU A 125 6.91 9.53 2.96
C LEU A 125 5.72 9.84 2.05
N ASP A 126 4.74 10.60 2.53
CA ASP A 126 3.58 11.04 1.74
C ASP A 126 4.01 11.86 0.51
N ALA A 127 4.97 12.77 0.65
CA ALA A 127 5.54 13.51 -0.49
C ALA A 127 6.16 12.58 -1.54
N THR A 128 6.89 11.56 -1.09
CA THR A 128 7.49 10.54 -1.97
C THR A 128 6.42 9.73 -2.70
N VAL A 129 5.35 9.34 -2.00
CA VAL A 129 4.23 8.58 -2.58
C VAL A 129 3.48 9.41 -3.61
N HIS A 130 3.14 10.68 -3.31
CA HIS A 130 2.56 11.60 -4.29
C HIS A 130 3.46 11.78 -5.52
N SER A 131 4.76 11.94 -5.30
CA SER A 131 5.74 12.06 -6.38
C SER A 131 5.75 10.82 -7.27
N ASN A 132 5.68 9.62 -6.71
CA ASN A 132 5.66 8.36 -7.45
C ASN A 132 4.32 8.13 -8.17
N ARG A 133 3.19 8.50 -7.56
CA ARG A 133 1.88 8.47 -8.22
C ARG A 133 1.80 9.46 -9.39
N ALA A 134 2.41 10.65 -9.25
CA ALA A 134 2.57 11.58 -10.37
C ALA A 134 3.36 10.97 -11.53
N GLN A 135 4.39 10.15 -11.27
CA GLN A 135 5.11 9.43 -12.32
C GLN A 135 4.22 8.45 -13.07
N ALA A 136 3.36 7.72 -12.36
CA ALA A 136 2.41 6.79 -12.97
C ALA A 136 1.39 7.54 -13.85
N TYR A 137 0.83 8.65 -13.35
CA TYR A 137 -0.05 9.51 -14.13
C TYR A 137 0.62 10.13 -15.36
N LEU A 138 1.89 10.53 -15.23
CA LEU A 138 2.67 11.05 -16.34
C LEU A 138 2.83 10.00 -17.44
N LYS A 139 3.12 8.74 -17.08
CA LYS A 139 3.20 7.62 -18.03
C LYS A 139 1.85 7.33 -18.69
N GLN A 140 0.73 7.48 -17.97
CA GLN A 140 -0.62 7.37 -18.52
C GLN A 140 -1.10 8.59 -19.32
N LYS A 141 -0.27 9.64 -19.46
CA LYS A 141 -0.64 10.93 -20.08
C LYS A 141 -1.81 11.64 -19.36
N LYS A 142 -2.06 11.29 -18.10
CA LYS A 142 -3.03 11.93 -17.20
C LYS A 142 -2.39 13.17 -16.56
N TYR A 143 -2.14 14.19 -17.38
CA TYR A 143 -1.31 15.34 -16.99
C TYR A 143 -1.91 16.20 -15.88
N ILE A 144 -3.23 16.33 -15.82
CA ILE A 144 -3.90 17.13 -14.79
C ILE A 144 -3.70 16.50 -13.40
N GLN A 145 -3.92 15.19 -13.29
CA GLN A 145 -3.67 14.44 -12.05
C GLN A 145 -2.19 14.49 -11.66
N CYS A 146 -1.28 14.34 -12.63
CA CYS A 146 0.17 14.46 -12.40
C CYS A 146 0.54 15.83 -11.81
N ILE A 147 -0.03 16.92 -12.31
CA ILE A 147 0.23 18.26 -11.79
C ILE A 147 -0.28 18.39 -10.35
N SER A 148 -1.49 17.90 -10.08
CA SER A 148 -2.07 17.92 -8.73
C SER A 148 -1.16 17.19 -7.73
N ASP A 149 -0.74 15.96 -8.05
CA ASP A 149 0.14 15.19 -7.19
C ASP A 149 1.53 15.82 -7.04
N ALA A 150 2.09 16.40 -8.12
CA ALA A 150 3.35 17.14 -8.03
C ALA A 150 3.25 18.35 -7.10
N GLN A 151 2.10 19.06 -7.08
CA GLN A 151 1.89 20.17 -6.14
C GLN A 151 1.81 19.69 -4.69
N GLN A 152 1.06 18.61 -4.44
CA GLN A 152 0.93 18.03 -3.10
C GLN A 152 2.29 17.54 -2.57
N ALA A 153 3.06 16.85 -3.41
CA ALA A 153 4.41 16.43 -3.04
C ALA A 153 5.31 17.62 -2.66
N LEU A 154 5.27 18.72 -3.41
CA LEU A 154 6.08 19.91 -3.11
C LEU A 154 5.58 20.74 -1.92
N SER A 155 4.29 20.67 -1.59
CA SER A 155 3.77 21.30 -0.36
C SER A 155 4.16 20.53 0.89
N LEU A 156 4.25 19.19 0.78
CA LEU A 156 4.65 18.31 1.87
C LEU A 156 6.18 18.26 2.06
N ASP A 157 6.92 18.19 0.95
CA ASP A 157 8.38 18.26 0.94
C ASP A 157 8.88 19.17 -0.20
N PRO A 158 9.23 20.43 0.14
CA PRO A 158 9.87 21.38 -0.76
C PRO A 158 11.15 20.88 -1.44
N THR A 159 11.84 19.91 -0.84
CA THR A 159 13.12 19.42 -1.36
C THR A 159 12.96 18.39 -2.47
N GLN A 160 11.71 18.04 -2.83
CA GLN A 160 11.45 16.97 -3.78
C GLN A 160 11.56 17.38 -5.26
N VAL A 161 12.81 17.46 -5.73
CA VAL A 161 13.19 17.82 -7.11
C VAL A 161 12.47 16.97 -8.18
N LYS A 162 12.31 15.67 -7.95
CA LYS A 162 11.62 14.76 -8.89
C LYS A 162 10.15 15.14 -9.11
N ALA A 163 9.46 15.60 -8.07
CA ALA A 163 8.08 16.07 -8.18
C ALA A 163 7.99 17.35 -9.03
N ALA A 164 8.92 18.28 -8.81
CA ALA A 164 9.02 19.50 -9.61
C ALA A 164 9.26 19.19 -11.10
N TYR A 165 10.16 18.26 -11.41
CA TYR A 165 10.40 17.81 -12.78
C TYR A 165 9.15 17.21 -13.43
N ARG A 166 8.48 16.27 -12.75
CA ARG A 166 7.26 15.62 -13.25
C ARG A 166 6.14 16.63 -13.52
N GLY A 167 5.93 17.57 -12.59
CA GLY A 167 4.97 18.67 -12.76
C GLY A 167 5.32 19.60 -13.93
N ALA A 168 6.61 19.93 -14.10
CA ALA A 168 7.07 20.77 -15.20
C ALA A 168 6.85 20.11 -16.57
N VAL A 169 7.16 18.81 -16.70
CA VAL A 169 6.90 18.04 -17.92
C VAL A 169 5.40 17.98 -18.21
N ALA A 170 4.57 17.62 -17.23
CA ALA A 170 3.11 17.55 -17.41
C ALA A 170 2.50 18.91 -17.84
N CYS A 171 2.97 20.03 -17.26
CA CYS A 171 2.53 21.36 -17.67
C CYS A 171 2.95 21.71 -19.10
N ARG A 172 4.14 21.27 -19.53
CA ARG A 172 4.62 21.48 -20.90
C ARG A 172 3.74 20.73 -21.91
N GLU A 173 3.39 19.49 -21.62
CA GLU A 173 2.49 18.69 -22.47
C GLU A 173 1.09 19.32 -22.60
N LEU A 174 0.60 19.97 -21.53
CA LEU A 174 -0.64 20.75 -21.56
C LEU A 174 -0.49 22.17 -22.17
N LYS A 175 0.68 22.52 -22.71
CA LYS A 175 1.01 23.87 -23.22
C LYS A 175 0.87 24.99 -22.17
N LEU A 176 0.90 24.64 -20.89
CA LEU A 176 0.93 25.57 -19.76
C LEU A 176 2.36 26.01 -19.47
N PHE A 177 3.01 26.62 -20.47
CA PHE A 177 4.45 26.90 -20.46
C PHE A 177 4.90 27.77 -19.28
N ALA A 178 4.12 28.79 -18.92
CA ALA A 178 4.43 29.64 -17.77
C ALA A 178 4.42 28.85 -16.43
N ARG A 179 3.52 27.86 -16.28
CA ARG A 179 3.45 27.01 -15.10
C ARG A 179 4.57 25.98 -15.10
N SER A 180 4.90 25.42 -16.27
CA SER A 180 6.05 24.54 -16.46
C SER A 180 7.36 25.19 -16.00
N ALA A 181 7.63 26.42 -16.48
CA ALA A 181 8.82 27.17 -16.08
C ALA A 181 8.85 27.48 -14.57
N LYS A 182 7.69 27.71 -13.92
CA LYS A 182 7.62 27.90 -12.46
C LYS A 182 8.00 26.64 -11.69
N PHE A 183 7.49 25.47 -12.09
CA PHE A 183 7.89 24.19 -11.49
C PHE A 183 9.38 23.93 -11.69
N ALA A 184 9.89 24.13 -12.90
CA ALA A 184 11.30 23.89 -13.18
C ALA A 184 12.22 24.82 -12.37
N ARG A 185 11.86 26.11 -12.28
CA ARG A 185 12.58 27.08 -11.43
C ARG A 185 12.55 26.70 -9.95
N TYR A 186 11.44 26.13 -9.47
CA TYR A 186 11.36 25.66 -8.08
C TYR A 186 12.34 24.51 -7.82
N GLY A 187 12.37 23.52 -8.72
CA GLY A 187 13.32 22.41 -8.63
C GLY A 187 14.78 22.89 -8.71
N LEU A 188 15.10 23.82 -9.62
CA LEU A 188 16.46 24.37 -9.78
C LEU A 188 16.93 25.22 -8.60
N LYS A 189 16.02 25.72 -7.75
CA LYS A 189 16.42 26.37 -6.49
C LYS A 189 16.96 25.37 -5.47
N VAL A 190 16.49 24.12 -5.53
CA VAL A 190 16.89 23.04 -4.63
C VAL A 190 18.10 22.32 -5.19
N ASP A 191 18.06 22.00 -6.49
CA ASP A 191 19.14 21.34 -7.23
C ASP A 191 19.50 22.17 -8.47
N PRO A 192 20.44 23.13 -8.34
CA PRO A 192 20.85 24.01 -9.44
C PRO A 192 21.54 23.29 -10.59
N ASP A 193 22.14 22.13 -10.32
CA ASP A 193 22.95 21.37 -11.29
C ASP A 193 22.11 20.40 -12.13
N SER A 194 20.79 20.36 -11.88
CA SER A 194 19.86 19.50 -12.62
C SER A 194 19.74 19.92 -14.09
N GLU A 195 20.41 19.17 -14.98
CA GLU A 195 20.36 19.38 -16.42
C GLU A 195 18.95 19.16 -16.99
N ASP A 196 18.23 18.17 -16.47
CA ASP A 196 16.86 17.83 -16.90
C ASP A 196 15.87 18.97 -16.65
N LEU A 197 15.94 19.59 -15.46
CA LEU A 197 15.10 20.74 -15.13
C LEU A 197 15.47 21.97 -15.95
N SER A 198 16.77 22.21 -16.16
CA SER A 198 17.27 23.30 -17.00
C SER A 198 16.77 23.16 -18.45
N LYS A 199 16.82 21.94 -19.01
CA LYS A 199 16.29 21.63 -20.35
C LYS A 199 14.78 21.87 -20.43
N VAL A 200 14.00 21.36 -19.48
CA VAL A 200 12.54 21.55 -19.46
C VAL A 200 12.19 23.04 -19.30
N MET A 201 12.92 23.78 -18.48
CA MET A 201 12.72 25.22 -18.31
C MET A 201 13.01 26.00 -19.59
N GLY A 202 14.14 25.71 -20.26
CA GLY A 202 14.51 26.35 -21.52
C GLY A 202 13.45 26.13 -22.60
N GLN A 203 13.04 24.87 -22.80
CA GLN A 203 11.98 24.52 -23.75
C GLN A 203 10.65 25.22 -23.43
N ALA A 204 10.26 25.29 -22.15
CA ALA A 204 9.05 25.98 -21.75
C ALA A 204 9.13 27.50 -22.02
N ILE A 205 10.28 28.14 -21.78
CA ILE A 205 10.48 29.57 -22.04
C ILE A 205 10.44 29.86 -23.54
N ASP A 206 11.09 29.04 -24.36
CA ASP A 206 11.13 29.22 -25.81
C ASP A 206 9.74 29.07 -26.43
N GLU A 207 8.97 28.05 -26.04
CA GLU A 207 7.59 27.88 -26.49
C GLU A 207 6.67 29.00 -25.99
N LEU A 208 6.91 29.53 -24.79
CA LEU A 208 6.16 30.68 -24.27
C LEU A 208 6.41 31.94 -25.11
N LYS A 209 7.66 32.19 -25.52
CA LYS A 209 8.02 33.33 -26.41
C LYS A 209 7.33 33.17 -27.77
N LYS A 210 7.49 32.01 -28.42
CA LYS A 210 6.83 31.71 -29.70
C LYS A 210 5.31 31.87 -29.61
N SER A 211 4.68 31.42 -28.53
CA SER A 211 3.23 31.55 -28.32
C SER A 211 2.79 33.00 -28.16
N ARG A 212 3.64 33.89 -27.62
CA ARG A 212 3.33 35.32 -27.51
C ARG A 212 3.45 36.01 -28.85
N GLU A 213 4.55 35.76 -29.56
CA GLU A 213 4.78 36.31 -30.91
C GLU A 213 3.69 35.90 -31.91
N ARG A 214 3.13 34.69 -31.80
CA ARG A 214 1.99 34.27 -32.63
C ARG A 214 0.72 35.08 -32.32
N ARG A 215 0.43 35.31 -31.04
CA ARG A 215 -0.74 36.11 -30.61
C ARG A 215 -0.62 37.59 -30.97
N GLU A 216 0.60 38.11 -31.09
CA GLU A 216 0.85 39.50 -31.51
C GLU A 216 0.74 39.69 -33.03
N LYS A 217 0.75 38.59 -33.80
CA LYS A 217 0.64 38.59 -35.27
C LYS A 217 -0.77 38.27 -35.78
N GLU A 218 -1.65 37.78 -34.91
CA GLU A 218 -3.08 37.51 -35.15
C GLU A 218 -3.92 38.76 -34.84
#